data_AF-A0A087UKP3-F1
#
_entry.id   AF-A0A087UKP3-F1
#
_cell.length_a   1.000
_cell.length_b   1.000
_cell.length_c   1.000
_cell.angle_alpha   90.00
_cell.angle_beta   90.00
_cell.angle_gamma   90.00
#
_symmetry.space_group_name_H-M   'P 1'
#
loop_
_entity.id
_entity.type
_entity.pdbx_description
1 polymer ?
#
loop_
_entity_poly.entity_id
_entity_poly.type
_entity_poly.pdbx_seq_one_letter_code
_entity_poly.pdbx_strand_id
1 'polypeptide(L)'
;MANQLSGIAVILFIAFGSLTFILLFIFAKRQITRFALKSGRGPHVMVGVDAPKRLRLEIERRLDVIDKIRCEPWLIKQSIREQFEDPDLVAYLSPPHIYRMKAVDDVRELCKLISSTSNKRSRQVQEDVLEYFFRLYKDGTFPTITVETLNTFLLLYEQARYQPDEFLYPTYCQFRDLLHIVQNDIIQSSKNLESKGAIHKSNISQLEEAAQADESTKPLLTESFASSGDSVNKFTHETSV
;
A
#
# COMPACT_ATOMS: atom_id res chain seq x y z
N MET A 1 -87.85 -23.53 -5.32
CA MET A 1 -86.92 -22.37 -5.25
C MET A 1 -85.53 -22.72 -4.67
N ALA A 2 -85.35 -23.82 -3.93
CA ALA A 2 -84.05 -24.18 -3.33
C ALA A 2 -82.95 -24.62 -4.33
N ASN A 3 -83.31 -25.22 -5.48
CA ASN A 3 -82.34 -25.76 -6.43
C ASN A 3 -81.57 -24.69 -7.23
N GLN A 4 -82.14 -23.49 -7.42
CA GLN A 4 -81.47 -22.39 -8.13
C GLN A 4 -80.40 -21.70 -7.26
N LEU A 5 -80.65 -21.59 -5.95
CA LEU A 5 -79.70 -21.05 -4.98
C LEU A 5 -78.46 -21.94 -4.82
N SER A 6 -78.63 -23.27 -4.93
CA SER A 6 -77.53 -24.24 -4.89
C SER A 6 -76.59 -24.11 -6.09
N GLY A 7 -77.12 -23.96 -7.31
CA GLY A 7 -76.30 -23.78 -8.51
C GLY A 7 -75.48 -22.49 -8.49
N ILE A 8 -76.09 -21.38 -8.05
CA ILE A 8 -75.41 -20.08 -7.91
C ILE A 8 -74.28 -20.17 -6.88
N ALA A 9 -74.52 -20.82 -5.74
CA ALA A 9 -73.50 -21.01 -4.71
C ALA A 9 -72.29 -21.81 -5.24
N VAL A 10 -72.52 -22.86 -6.04
CA VAL A 10 -71.44 -23.65 -6.66
C VAL A 10 -70.64 -22.80 -7.66
N ILE A 11 -71.30 -22.00 -8.50
CA ILE A 11 -70.63 -21.12 -9.47
C ILE A 11 -69.78 -20.06 -8.74
N LEU A 12 -70.30 -19.46 -7.67
CA LEU A 12 -69.54 -18.51 -6.85
C LEU A 12 -68.31 -19.17 -6.23
N PHE A 13 -68.43 -20.41 -5.74
CA PHE A 13 -67.29 -21.12 -5.14
C PHE A 13 -66.18 -21.39 -6.16
N ILE A 14 -66.53 -21.76 -7.40
CA ILE A 14 -65.57 -21.96 -8.49
C ILE A 14 -64.95 -20.63 -8.92
N ALA A 15 -65.74 -19.56 -9.02
CA ALA A 15 -65.25 -18.23 -9.39
C ALA A 15 -64.28 -17.67 -8.33
N PHE A 16 -64.64 -17.70 -7.05
CA PHE A 16 -63.76 -17.24 -5.96
C PHE A 16 -62.56 -18.19 -5.75
N GLY A 17 -62.74 -19.50 -5.91
CA GLY A 17 -61.66 -20.47 -5.83
C GLY A 17 -60.63 -20.27 -6.94
N SER A 18 -61.08 -20.08 -8.18
CA SER A 18 -60.16 -19.82 -9.30
C SER A 18 -59.46 -18.46 -9.18
N LEU A 19 -60.18 -17.41 -8.76
CA LEU A 19 -59.62 -16.08 -8.51
C LEU A 19 -58.54 -16.09 -7.41
N THR A 20 -58.82 -16.73 -6.27
CA THR A 20 -57.86 -16.83 -5.16
C THR A 20 -56.63 -17.64 -5.54
N PHE A 21 -56.80 -18.72 -6.32
CA PHE A 21 -55.70 -19.52 -6.83
C PHE A 21 -54.80 -18.73 -7.79
N ILE A 22 -55.37 -17.97 -8.72
CA ILE A 22 -54.62 -17.10 -9.64
C ILE A 22 -53.86 -16.01 -8.87
N LEU A 23 -54.51 -15.35 -7.91
CA LEU A 23 -53.87 -14.32 -7.08
C LEU A 23 -52.70 -14.90 -6.27
N LEU A 24 -52.88 -16.07 -5.65
CA LEU A 24 -51.83 -16.75 -4.91
C LEU A 24 -50.63 -17.05 -5.82
N PHE A 25 -50.87 -17.53 -7.05
CA PHE A 25 -49.80 -17.82 -8.00
C PHE A 25 -49.02 -16.55 -8.41
N ILE A 26 -49.72 -15.43 -8.66
CA ILE A 26 -49.08 -14.15 -8.98
C ILE A 26 -48.26 -13.64 -7.79
N PHE A 27 -48.81 -13.72 -6.58
CA PHE A 27 -48.09 -13.32 -5.37
C PHE A 27 -46.88 -14.22 -5.13
N ALA A 28 -47.00 -15.53 -5.24
CA ALA A 28 -45.88 -16.47 -5.11
C ALA A 28 -44.78 -16.16 -6.12
N LYS A 29 -45.11 -16.02 -7.41
CA LYS A 29 -44.14 -15.66 -8.46
C LYS A 29 -43.44 -14.34 -8.18
N ARG A 30 -44.20 -13.32 -7.76
CA ARG A 30 -43.67 -11.99 -7.44
C ARG A 30 -42.78 -12.03 -6.20
N GLN A 31 -43.15 -12.79 -5.17
CA GLN A 31 -42.36 -12.94 -3.95
C GLN A 31 -41.07 -13.71 -4.23
N ILE A 32 -41.13 -14.86 -4.92
CA ILE A 32 -39.95 -15.65 -5.29
C ILE A 32 -38.96 -14.80 -6.09
N THR A 33 -39.44 -14.04 -7.07
CA THR A 33 -38.58 -13.15 -7.88
C THR A 33 -37.92 -12.07 -7.02
N ARG A 34 -38.69 -11.43 -6.13
CA ARG A 34 -38.17 -10.40 -5.23
C ARG A 34 -37.16 -10.96 -4.23
N PHE A 35 -37.42 -12.14 -3.68
CA PHE A 35 -36.52 -12.82 -2.76
C PHE A 35 -35.24 -13.26 -3.48
N ALA A 36 -35.32 -13.80 -4.71
CA ALA A 36 -34.16 -14.19 -5.50
C ALA A 36 -33.28 -12.98 -5.88
N LEU A 37 -33.88 -11.86 -6.29
CA LEU A 37 -33.14 -10.63 -6.60
C LEU A 37 -32.49 -10.01 -5.36
N LYS A 38 -33.11 -10.15 -4.19
CA LYS A 38 -32.57 -9.63 -2.92
C LYS A 38 -31.55 -10.58 -2.27
N SER A 39 -31.67 -11.89 -2.47
CA SER A 39 -30.74 -12.90 -1.92
C SER A 39 -29.49 -13.10 -2.77
N GLY A 40 -29.53 -12.76 -4.06
CA GLY A 40 -28.37 -12.87 -4.96
C GLY A 40 -27.28 -11.82 -4.72
N ARG A 41 -27.52 -10.79 -3.90
CA ARG A 41 -26.54 -9.73 -3.62
C ARG A 41 -25.72 -10.06 -2.37
N GLY A 42 -24.92 -11.12 -2.46
CA GLY A 42 -23.91 -11.44 -1.45
C GLY A 42 -22.76 -10.41 -1.44
N PRO A 43 -21.94 -10.36 -0.38
CA PRO A 43 -20.79 -9.44 -0.28
C PRO A 43 -19.71 -9.66 -1.35
N HIS A 44 -19.73 -10.80 -2.06
CA HIS A 44 -18.81 -11.16 -3.14
C HIS A 44 -19.48 -11.24 -4.52
N VAL A 45 -20.39 -10.31 -4.82
CA VAL A 45 -20.93 -10.18 -6.19
C VAL A 45 -19.84 -9.60 -7.07
N MET A 46 -19.52 -10.27 -8.18
CA MET A 46 -18.55 -9.77 -9.15
C MET A 46 -18.95 -8.35 -9.61
N VAL A 47 -17.97 -7.47 -9.76
CA VAL A 47 -18.23 -6.09 -10.21
C VAL A 47 -18.89 -6.14 -11.59
N GLY A 48 -20.12 -5.62 -11.71
CA GLY A 48 -20.86 -5.61 -12.97
C GLY A 48 -21.69 -6.86 -13.29
N VAL A 49 -22.15 -7.63 -12.29
CA VAL A 49 -23.07 -8.78 -12.53
C VAL A 49 -24.31 -8.43 -13.37
N ASP A 50 -24.87 -7.23 -13.20
CA ASP A 50 -26.05 -6.77 -13.95
C ASP A 50 -25.69 -6.12 -15.31
N ALA A 51 -24.40 -6.05 -15.66
CA ALA A 51 -23.92 -5.43 -16.89
C ALA A 51 -23.96 -6.39 -18.09
N PRO A 52 -24.15 -5.90 -19.33
CA PRO A 52 -24.01 -6.72 -20.54
C PRO A 52 -22.65 -7.42 -20.58
N LYS A 53 -22.59 -8.68 -21.06
CA LYS A 53 -21.37 -9.52 -21.06
C LYS A 53 -20.12 -8.80 -21.55
N ARG A 54 -20.23 -8.00 -22.61
CA ARG A 54 -19.10 -7.22 -23.16
C ARG A 54 -18.58 -6.17 -22.18
N LEU A 55 -19.48 -5.47 -21.50
CA LEU A 55 -19.11 -4.45 -20.51
C LEU A 55 -18.50 -5.09 -19.27
N ARG A 56 -19.06 -6.22 -18.81
CA ARG A 56 -18.51 -6.99 -17.68
C ARG A 56 -17.07 -7.43 -17.95
N LEU A 57 -16.80 -7.99 -19.14
CA LEU A 57 -15.45 -8.39 -19.54
C LEU A 57 -14.48 -7.20 -19.60
N GLU A 58 -14.92 -6.03 -20.06
CA GLU A 58 -14.06 -4.84 -20.07
C GLU A 58 -13.80 -4.31 -18.66
N ILE A 59 -14.77 -4.40 -17.75
CA ILE A 59 -14.58 -4.06 -16.33
C ILE A 59 -13.56 -5.01 -15.70
N GLU A 60 -13.75 -6.32 -15.84
CA GLU A 60 -12.81 -7.34 -15.35
C GLU A 60 -11.40 -7.09 -15.90
N ARG A 61 -11.26 -6.89 -17.22
CA ARG A 61 -9.97 -6.57 -17.86
C ARG A 61 -9.29 -5.32 -17.28
N ARG A 62 -10.06 -4.30 -16.89
CA ARG A 62 -9.52 -3.08 -16.27
C ARG A 62 -9.16 -3.29 -14.80
N LEU A 63 -9.92 -4.12 -14.08
CA LEU A 63 -9.60 -4.49 -12.70
C LEU A 63 -8.34 -5.35 -12.64
N ASP A 64 -8.11 -6.24 -13.62
CA ASP A 64 -6.87 -7.04 -13.71
C ASP A 64 -5.60 -6.18 -13.88
N VAL A 65 -5.74 -4.90 -14.28
CA VAL A 65 -4.63 -3.96 -14.34
C VAL A 65 -4.26 -3.43 -12.94
N ILE A 66 -5.18 -3.45 -11.97
CA ILE A 66 -4.95 -2.95 -10.61
C ILE A 66 -3.79 -3.70 -9.95
N ASP A 67 -3.71 -5.02 -10.14
CA ASP A 67 -2.60 -5.86 -9.63
C ASP A 67 -1.24 -5.47 -10.22
N LYS A 68 -1.23 -4.78 -11.37
CA LYS A 68 -0.02 -4.29 -12.04
C LYS A 68 0.37 -2.88 -11.59
N ILE A 69 -0.45 -2.18 -10.81
CA ILE A 69 -0.15 -0.84 -10.32
C ILE A 69 0.95 -0.94 -9.26
N ARG A 70 2.17 -0.53 -9.65
CA ARG A 70 3.34 -0.51 -8.74
C ARG A 70 3.57 0.83 -8.06
N CYS A 71 2.98 1.90 -8.59
CA CYS A 71 3.26 3.26 -8.17
C CYS A 71 1.97 3.99 -7.79
N GLU A 72 1.94 4.56 -6.59
CA GLU A 72 0.90 5.51 -6.20
C GLU A 72 1.09 6.84 -6.96
N PRO A 73 0.04 7.45 -7.52
CA PRO A 73 0.13 8.75 -8.17
C PRO A 73 0.35 9.88 -7.15
N TRP A 74 0.76 11.06 -7.62
CA TRP A 74 0.73 12.27 -6.79
C TRP A 74 -0.70 12.80 -6.74
N LEU A 75 -1.19 13.09 -5.54
CA LEU A 75 -2.54 13.60 -5.35
C LEU A 75 -2.56 15.11 -5.59
N ILE A 76 -1.60 15.84 -5.02
CA ILE A 76 -1.52 17.29 -5.09
C ILE A 76 -0.69 17.76 -6.30
N LYS A 77 -1.16 18.84 -6.94
CA LYS A 77 -0.40 19.55 -7.99
C LYS A 77 0.71 20.38 -7.38
N GLN A 78 1.82 20.54 -8.12
CA GLN A 78 2.97 21.31 -7.67
C GLN A 78 2.62 22.72 -7.14
N SER A 79 1.71 23.44 -7.80
CA SER A 79 1.28 24.79 -7.38
C SER A 79 0.60 24.84 -6.02
N ILE A 80 -0.12 23.77 -5.63
CA ILE A 80 -0.79 23.68 -4.32
C ILE A 80 0.23 23.26 -3.27
N ARG A 81 1.18 22.39 -3.63
CA ARG A 81 2.26 21.97 -2.75
C ARG A 81 3.10 23.14 -2.27
N GLU A 82 3.41 24.10 -3.15
CA GLU A 82 4.14 25.32 -2.78
C GLU A 82 3.41 26.16 -1.73
N GLN A 83 2.08 26.16 -1.74
CA GLN A 83 1.27 26.86 -0.73
C GLN A 83 1.41 26.23 0.66
N PHE A 84 1.80 24.96 0.76
CA PHE A 84 2.05 24.28 2.05
C PHE A 84 3.35 24.71 2.73
N GLU A 85 4.25 25.37 2.01
CA GLU A 85 5.51 25.90 2.55
C GLU A 85 5.26 27.19 3.36
N ASP A 86 4.22 27.96 3.01
CA ASP A 86 3.86 29.22 3.66
C ASP A 86 2.74 29.01 4.70
N PRO A 87 3.04 29.07 6.02
CA PRO A 87 2.07 28.76 7.08
C PRO A 87 0.80 29.61 7.03
N ASP A 88 0.94 30.88 6.61
CA ASP A 88 -0.16 31.82 6.48
C ASP A 88 -1.13 31.43 5.37
N LEU A 89 -0.65 30.81 4.29
CA LEU A 89 -1.50 30.36 3.19
C LEU A 89 -2.16 29.02 3.51
N VAL A 90 -1.46 28.12 4.22
CA VAL A 90 -1.97 26.77 4.55
C VAL A 90 -3.29 26.83 5.30
N ALA A 91 -3.45 27.75 6.26
CA ALA A 91 -4.65 27.83 7.08
C ALA A 91 -5.92 28.19 6.27
N TYR A 92 -5.76 28.86 5.13
CA TYR A 92 -6.88 29.29 4.27
C TYR A 92 -7.10 28.35 3.06
N LEU A 93 -6.40 27.21 3.00
CA LEU A 93 -6.61 26.25 1.92
C LEU A 93 -8.02 25.66 1.98
N SER A 94 -8.73 25.85 0.87
CA SER A 94 -10.03 25.23 0.59
C SER A 94 -9.93 24.50 -0.74
N PRO A 95 -10.48 23.29 -0.86
CA PRO A 95 -11.30 22.53 0.10
C PRO A 95 -10.50 21.69 1.15
N PRO A 96 -11.14 21.24 2.26
CA PRO A 96 -10.47 20.52 3.36
C PRO A 96 -9.80 19.20 2.98
N HIS A 97 -10.25 18.54 1.90
CA HIS A 97 -9.64 17.29 1.47
C HIS A 97 -8.19 17.45 0.99
N ILE A 98 -7.72 18.68 0.73
CA ILE A 98 -6.33 18.93 0.35
C ILE A 98 -5.38 18.50 1.47
N TYR A 99 -5.74 18.69 2.75
CA TYR A 99 -4.90 18.24 3.88
C TYR A 99 -4.69 16.72 3.87
N ARG A 100 -5.73 15.95 3.51
CA ARG A 100 -5.64 14.49 3.38
C ARG A 100 -4.72 14.10 2.24
N MET A 101 -4.90 14.76 1.09
CA MET A 101 -4.06 14.52 -0.10
C MET A 101 -2.59 14.81 0.22
N LYS A 102 -2.33 15.87 0.99
CA LYS A 102 -0.98 16.27 1.41
C LYS A 102 -0.36 15.23 2.34
N ALA A 103 -1.10 14.79 3.38
CA ALA A 103 -0.64 13.76 4.29
C ALA A 103 -0.26 12.45 3.54
N VAL A 104 -1.05 12.08 2.53
CA VAL A 104 -0.75 10.89 1.70
C VAL A 104 0.50 11.07 0.86
N ASP A 105 0.65 12.23 0.20
CA ASP A 105 1.85 12.55 -0.57
C ASP A 105 3.11 12.64 0.31
N ASP A 106 3.00 13.16 1.53
CA ASP A 106 4.10 13.30 2.49
C ASP A 106 4.62 11.95 3.00
N VAL A 107 3.73 11.00 3.30
CA VAL A 107 4.16 9.62 3.64
C VAL A 107 4.82 8.94 2.45
N ARG A 108 4.34 9.20 1.22
CA ARG A 108 5.00 8.67 0.02
C ARG A 108 6.42 9.23 -0.12
N GLU A 109 6.65 10.50 0.21
CA GLU A 109 7.99 11.09 0.24
C GLU A 109 8.88 10.47 1.31
N LEU A 110 8.32 10.24 2.50
CA LEU A 110 9.01 9.55 3.58
C LEU A 110 9.44 8.13 3.16
N CYS A 111 8.55 7.36 2.52
CA CYS A 111 8.87 6.04 2.00
C CYS A 111 9.99 6.08 0.94
N LYS A 112 10.03 7.10 0.09
CA LYS A 112 11.12 7.31 -0.87
C LYS A 112 12.44 7.61 -0.17
N LEU A 113 12.43 8.45 0.87
CA LEU A 113 13.62 8.76 1.68
C LEU A 113 14.19 7.53 2.40
N ILE A 114 13.31 6.67 2.92
CA ILE A 114 13.73 5.40 3.54
C ILE A 114 14.33 4.47 2.49
N SER A 115 13.68 4.36 1.33
CA SER A 115 14.15 3.52 0.21
C SER A 115 15.48 4.01 -0.36
N SER A 116 15.73 5.32 -0.42
CA SER A 116 17.02 5.87 -0.87
C SER A 116 18.15 5.60 0.11
N THR A 117 17.84 5.43 1.41
CA THR A 117 18.84 5.11 2.43
C THR A 117 19.25 3.63 2.38
N SER A 118 18.32 2.73 2.09
CA SER A 118 18.61 1.31 1.89
C SER A 118 17.53 0.63 1.07
N ASN A 119 17.94 -0.04 -0.01
CA ASN A 119 17.03 -0.81 -0.86
C ASN A 119 16.31 -1.94 -0.08
N LYS A 120 16.96 -2.51 0.94
CA LYS A 120 16.35 -3.54 1.81
C LYS A 120 15.18 -3.01 2.65
N ARG A 121 15.15 -1.69 2.88
CA ARG A 121 14.10 -1.02 3.65
C ARG A 121 12.97 -0.50 2.76
N SER A 122 12.92 -0.86 1.47
CA SER A 122 11.82 -0.45 0.60
C SER A 122 10.52 -1.19 0.95
N ARG A 123 9.39 -0.53 0.68
CA ARG A 123 8.03 -1.08 0.84
C ARG A 123 7.77 -2.12 -0.26
N GLN A 124 7.25 -3.28 0.10
CA GLN A 124 6.90 -4.31 -0.87
C GLN A 124 5.64 -3.94 -1.65
N VAL A 125 5.50 -4.49 -2.86
CA VAL A 125 4.31 -4.29 -3.69
C VAL A 125 3.12 -4.95 -2.96
N GLN A 126 2.09 -4.18 -2.62
CA GLN A 126 0.91 -4.55 -1.81
C GLN A 126 1.08 -4.61 -0.29
N GLU A 127 2.26 -4.31 0.27
CA GLU A 127 2.42 -4.20 1.73
C GLU A 127 1.66 -2.97 2.25
N ASP A 128 0.89 -3.11 3.33
CA ASP A 128 0.22 -1.95 3.92
C ASP A 128 1.23 -0.99 4.57
N VAL A 129 0.91 0.31 4.61
CA VAL A 129 1.79 1.32 5.19
C VAL A 129 2.02 1.05 6.67
N LEU A 130 0.98 0.62 7.40
CA LEU A 130 1.09 0.30 8.81
C LEU A 130 2.09 -0.84 9.05
N GLU A 131 1.92 -1.94 8.33
CA GLU A 131 2.78 -3.12 8.40
C GLU A 131 4.23 -2.77 8.04
N TYR A 132 4.41 -1.96 6.99
CA TYR A 132 5.71 -1.47 6.57
C TYR A 132 6.45 -0.71 7.68
N PHE A 133 5.81 0.25 8.36
CA PHE A 133 6.46 1.00 9.44
C PHE A 133 6.73 0.14 10.68
N PHE A 134 5.84 -0.81 11.01
CA PHE A 134 6.10 -1.76 12.09
C PHE A 134 7.27 -2.69 11.78
N ARG A 135 7.43 -3.14 10.53
CA ARG A 135 8.60 -3.91 10.10
C ARG A 135 9.88 -3.10 10.28
N LEU A 136 9.89 -1.85 9.83
CA LEU A 136 11.04 -0.95 10.01
C LEU A 136 11.41 -0.71 11.47
N TYR A 137 10.40 -0.62 12.35
CA TYR A 137 10.60 -0.50 13.79
C TYR A 137 11.27 -1.74 14.38
N LYS A 138 10.79 -2.94 14.01
CA LYS A 138 11.40 -4.22 14.43
C LYS A 138 12.84 -4.38 13.92
N ASP A 139 13.11 -3.88 12.72
CA ASP A 139 14.46 -3.89 12.13
C ASP A 139 15.41 -2.86 12.77
N GLY A 140 14.95 -2.06 13.74
CA GLY A 140 15.76 -1.07 14.43
C GLY A 140 16.12 0.14 13.56
N THR A 141 15.30 0.46 12.56
CA THR A 141 15.54 1.61 11.67
C THR A 141 15.42 2.95 12.43
N PHE A 142 14.58 2.96 13.46
CA PHE A 142 14.30 4.13 14.31
C PHE A 142 15.02 4.00 15.66
N PRO A 143 16.16 4.67 15.89
CA PRO A 143 16.91 4.55 17.13
C PRO A 143 16.26 5.27 18.33
N THR A 144 15.53 6.38 18.10
CA THR A 144 15.10 7.27 19.20
C THR A 144 13.58 7.29 19.41
N ILE A 145 12.81 6.85 18.41
CA ILE A 145 11.34 6.99 18.43
C ILE A 145 10.69 5.96 19.35
N THR A 146 9.73 6.43 20.14
CA THR A 146 8.86 5.55 20.95
C THR A 146 7.79 4.92 20.07
N VAL A 147 7.36 3.70 20.45
CA VAL A 147 6.27 2.99 19.76
C VAL A 147 4.99 3.83 19.73
N GLU A 148 4.71 4.56 20.81
CA GLU A 148 3.51 5.39 20.95
C GLU A 148 3.48 6.55 19.93
N THR A 149 4.61 7.24 19.76
CA THR A 149 4.74 8.32 18.77
C THR A 149 4.56 7.78 17.35
N LEU A 150 5.17 6.64 17.05
CA LEU A 150 5.02 5.99 15.74
C LEU A 150 3.57 5.55 15.50
N ASN A 151 2.92 4.93 16.49
CA ASN A 151 1.53 4.49 16.39
C ASN A 151 0.58 5.68 16.20
N THR A 152 0.77 6.76 16.96
CA THR A 152 -0.03 7.99 16.81
C THR A 152 0.11 8.59 15.42
N PHE A 153 1.34 8.64 14.88
CA PHE A 153 1.60 9.08 13.50
C PHE A 153 0.84 8.22 12.48
N LEU A 154 0.89 6.89 12.64
CA LEU A 154 0.24 5.95 11.73
C LEU A 154 -1.30 6.02 11.82
N LEU A 155 -1.86 6.22 13.01
CA LEU A 155 -3.30 6.41 13.21
C LEU A 155 -3.80 7.68 12.52
N LEU A 156 -3.05 8.80 12.61
CA LEU A 156 -3.39 10.04 11.90
C LEU A 156 -3.34 9.85 10.38
N TYR A 157 -2.39 9.05 9.90
CA TYR A 157 -2.31 8.68 8.49
C TYR A 157 -3.51 7.81 8.04
N GLU A 158 -3.88 6.82 8.84
CA GLU A 158 -5.04 5.96 8.59
C GLU A 158 -6.34 6.78 8.56
N GLN A 159 -6.46 7.76 9.48
CA GLN A 159 -7.55 8.72 9.49
C GLN A 159 -7.61 9.54 8.19
N ALA A 160 -6.46 10.05 7.72
CA ALA A 160 -6.41 10.82 6.47
C ALA A 160 -6.84 10.00 5.24
N ARG A 161 -6.40 8.73 5.16
CA ARG A 161 -6.55 7.87 3.97
C ARG A 161 -7.88 7.14 3.91
N TYR A 162 -8.37 6.58 5.03
CA TYR A 162 -9.49 5.64 5.02
C TYR A 162 -10.72 6.11 5.79
N GLN A 163 -10.56 6.96 6.82
CA GLN A 163 -11.68 7.33 7.67
C GLN A 163 -12.55 8.43 7.02
N PRO A 164 -13.88 8.41 7.25
CA PRO A 164 -14.79 9.42 6.73
C PRO A 164 -14.73 10.75 7.50
N ASP A 165 -14.15 10.76 8.70
CA ASP A 165 -14.15 11.91 9.62
C ASP A 165 -13.36 13.11 9.10
N GLU A 166 -13.75 14.33 9.48
CA GLU A 166 -13.05 15.54 9.01
C GLU A 166 -11.56 15.53 9.39
N PHE A 167 -10.71 15.78 8.40
CA PHE A 167 -9.26 15.90 8.57
C PHE A 167 -8.87 17.34 8.22
N LEU A 168 -8.86 18.18 9.25
CA LEU A 168 -8.70 19.63 9.14
C LEU A 168 -7.25 20.05 9.41
N TYR A 169 -6.98 21.35 9.24
CA TYR A 169 -5.67 21.96 9.49
C TYR A 169 -5.05 21.61 10.85
N PRO A 170 -5.77 21.63 12.00
CA PRO A 170 -5.17 21.29 13.29
C PRO A 170 -4.64 19.85 13.36
N THR A 171 -5.42 18.90 12.84
CA THR A 171 -5.05 17.48 12.76
C THR A 171 -3.87 17.27 11.81
N TYR A 172 -3.86 18.00 10.69
CA TYR A 172 -2.73 18.00 9.77
C TYR A 172 -1.45 18.56 10.40
N CYS A 173 -1.53 19.63 11.18
CA CYS A 173 -0.36 20.15 11.91
C CYS A 173 0.22 19.11 12.86
N GLN A 174 -0.62 18.43 13.65
CA GLN A 174 -0.17 17.34 14.53
C GLN A 174 0.52 16.22 13.74
N PHE A 175 -0.08 15.82 12.61
CA PHE A 175 0.52 14.83 11.71
C PHE A 175 1.88 15.30 11.18
N ARG A 176 1.99 16.55 10.74
CA ARG A 176 3.22 17.14 10.20
C ARG A 176 4.34 17.19 11.25
N ASP A 177 4.01 17.55 12.48
CA ASP A 177 4.99 17.63 13.56
C ASP A 177 5.55 16.24 13.89
N LEU A 178 4.68 15.22 13.94
CA LEU A 178 5.11 13.82 14.10
C LEU A 178 5.92 13.32 12.90
N LEU A 179 5.53 13.70 11.68
CA LEU A 179 6.27 13.37 10.46
C LEU A 179 7.71 13.91 10.52
N HIS A 180 7.90 15.16 10.96
CA HIS A 180 9.23 15.75 11.12
C HIS A 180 10.07 15.00 12.17
N ILE A 181 9.47 14.56 13.28
CA ILE A 181 10.17 13.74 14.28
C ILE A 181 10.64 12.43 13.63
N VAL A 182 9.77 11.75 12.87
CA VAL A 182 10.11 10.51 12.16
C VAL A 182 11.22 10.72 11.14
N GLN A 183 11.12 11.78 10.33
CA GLN A 183 12.13 12.14 9.34
C GLN A 183 13.50 12.41 9.98
N ASN A 184 13.53 13.20 11.06
CA ASN A 184 14.77 13.55 11.73
C ASN A 184 15.49 12.33 12.30
N ASP A 185 14.75 11.37 12.87
CA ASP A 185 15.34 10.13 13.40
C ASP A 185 15.95 9.25 12.29
N ILE A 186 15.29 9.17 11.13
CA ILE A 186 15.83 8.46 9.95
C ILE A 186 17.12 9.14 9.45
N ILE A 187 17.13 10.46 9.38
CA ILE A 187 18.31 11.23 8.93
C ILE A 187 19.46 11.09 9.93
N GLN A 188 19.18 11.04 11.24
CA GLN A 188 20.20 10.79 12.25
C GLN A 188 20.74 9.36 12.15
N SER A 189 19.86 8.38 11.94
CA SER A 189 20.22 6.98 11.72
C SER A 189 21.14 6.83 10.50
N SER A 190 20.82 7.46 9.37
CA SER A 190 21.66 7.40 8.16
C SER A 190 23.05 8.00 8.39
N LYS A 191 23.15 9.17 9.02
CA LYS A 191 24.44 9.81 9.37
C LYS A 191 25.29 8.93 10.29
N ASN A 192 24.66 8.24 11.25
CA ASN A 192 25.34 7.32 12.15
C ASN A 192 25.86 6.06 11.44
N LEU A 193 25.19 5.61 10.37
CA LEU A 193 25.70 4.52 9.54
C LEU A 193 26.91 4.96 8.69
N GLU A 194 26.87 6.18 8.14
CA GLU A 194 27.98 6.74 7.35
C GLU A 194 29.24 6.95 8.21
N SER A 195 29.11 7.48 9.42
CA SER A 195 30.24 7.68 10.34
C SER A 195 30.90 6.37 10.76
N LYS A 196 30.10 5.32 11.05
CA LYS A 196 30.62 3.97 11.35
C LYS A 196 31.32 3.33 10.15
N GLY A 197 30.79 3.52 8.94
CA GLY A 197 31.41 3.04 7.70
C GLY A 197 32.75 3.72 7.40
N ALA A 198 32.88 5.01 7.69
CA ALA A 198 34.13 5.77 7.52
C ALA A 198 35.22 5.28 8.50
N ILE A 199 34.88 5.04 9.76
CA ILE A 199 35.80 4.50 10.77
C ILE A 199 36.27 3.09 10.41
N HIS A 200 35.38 2.24 9.88
CA HIS A 200 35.77 0.90 9.45
C HIS A 200 36.75 0.94 8.27
N LYS A 201 36.53 1.84 7.31
CA LYS A 201 37.46 2.03 6.17
C LYS A 201 38.83 2.56 6.62
N SER A 202 38.87 3.53 7.56
CA SER A 202 40.15 4.03 8.09
C SER A 202 40.93 2.97 8.86
N ASN A 203 40.23 2.10 9.59
CA ASN A 203 40.87 1.01 10.34
C ASN A 203 41.38 -0.10 9.42
N ILE A 204 40.68 -0.40 8.31
CA ILE A 204 41.17 -1.35 7.29
C ILE A 204 42.40 -0.79 6.59
N SER A 205 42.41 0.48 6.20
CA SER A 205 43.59 1.10 5.58
C SER A 205 44.80 1.15 6.52
N GLN A 206 44.59 1.36 7.83
CA GLN A 206 45.67 1.33 8.82
C GLN A 206 46.21 -0.10 9.07
N LEU A 207 45.37 -1.13 8.97
CA LEU A 207 45.79 -2.53 9.06
C LEU A 207 46.52 -3.00 7.81
N GLU A 208 46.16 -2.51 6.62
CA GLU A 208 46.91 -2.77 5.37
C GLU A 208 48.27 -2.03 5.33
N GLU A 209 48.35 -0.81 5.87
CA GLU A 209 49.63 -0.09 6.04
C GLU A 209 50.56 -0.76 7.07
N ALA A 210 50.00 -1.27 8.17
CA ALA A 210 50.76 -2.03 9.16
C ALA A 210 51.24 -3.40 8.63
N ALA A 211 50.50 -4.03 7.73
CA ALA A 211 50.91 -5.29 7.08
C ALA A 211 52.02 -5.11 6.03
N GLN A 212 52.15 -3.92 5.43
CA GLN A 212 53.25 -3.59 4.50
C GLN A 212 54.55 -3.14 5.20
N ALA A 213 54.48 -2.75 6.48
CA ALA A 213 55.64 -2.33 7.26
C ALA A 213 56.45 -3.50 7.87
N ASP A 214 55.90 -4.72 7.88
CA ASP A 214 56.49 -5.88 8.58
C ASP A 214 57.16 -6.92 7.66
N GLU A 215 57.35 -6.60 6.36
CA GLU A 215 58.09 -7.48 5.43
C GLU A 215 59.60 -7.19 5.41
N SER A 216 60.22 -7.02 6.60
CA SER A 216 61.66 -6.79 6.75
C SER A 216 62.38 -7.84 7.62
N THR A 217 61.75 -8.97 7.95
CA THR A 217 62.45 -10.04 8.68
C THR A 217 62.01 -11.43 8.25
N LYS A 218 62.49 -11.88 7.09
CA LYS A 218 62.55 -13.30 6.71
C LYS A 218 63.99 -13.80 6.86
N PRO A 219 64.28 -14.87 7.61
CA PRO A 219 65.53 -15.61 7.45
C PRO A 219 65.46 -16.53 6.22
N LEU A 220 66.63 -16.79 5.66
CA LEU A 220 66.90 -17.46 4.39
C LEU A 220 66.87 -19.01 4.50
N LEU A 221 66.64 -19.67 3.35
CA LEU A 221 66.77 -21.09 2.99
C LEU A 221 65.54 -21.98 3.28
N THR A 222 64.99 -22.77 2.35
CA THR A 222 65.66 -23.60 1.32
C THR A 222 64.71 -23.92 0.15
N GLU A 223 65.32 -24.27 -0.99
CA GLU A 223 64.78 -24.66 -2.30
C GLU A 223 63.63 -25.68 -2.29
N SER A 224 62.70 -25.59 -3.26
CA SER A 224 62.75 -26.44 -4.47
C SER A 224 61.46 -26.44 -5.30
N PHE A 225 61.69 -26.61 -6.61
CA PHE A 225 60.82 -27.00 -7.72
C PHE A 225 59.87 -26.00 -8.40
N ALA A 226 60.25 -25.75 -9.65
CA ALA A 226 59.50 -25.14 -10.73
C ALA A 226 58.27 -25.94 -11.17
N SER A 227 57.26 -25.24 -11.69
CA SER A 227 56.73 -25.55 -13.02
C SER A 227 56.02 -24.33 -13.60
N SER A 228 56.52 -23.91 -14.76
CA SER A 228 55.92 -22.95 -15.69
C SER A 228 54.51 -23.34 -16.11
N GLY A 229 53.72 -22.34 -16.52
CA GLY A 229 52.44 -22.55 -17.18
C GLY A 229 51.69 -21.25 -17.43
N ASP A 230 52.12 -20.55 -18.47
CA ASP A 230 51.65 -19.28 -19.02
C ASP A 230 50.14 -18.91 -18.93
N SER A 231 49.99 -17.58 -18.83
CA SER A 231 48.88 -16.72 -19.23
C SER A 231 47.97 -17.22 -20.35
N VAL A 232 46.68 -16.84 -20.31
CA VAL A 232 46.03 -16.03 -21.37
C VAL A 232 44.73 -15.39 -20.82
N ASN A 233 44.69 -14.05 -20.87
CA ASN A 233 43.49 -13.23 -20.79
C ASN A 233 42.48 -13.60 -21.89
N LYS A 234 41.17 -13.65 -21.59
CA LYS A 234 40.17 -13.35 -22.62
C LYS A 234 38.95 -12.60 -22.11
N PHE A 235 38.70 -11.54 -22.88
CA PHE A 235 37.74 -10.46 -22.83
C PHE A 235 36.36 -10.91 -23.35
N THR A 236 35.29 -10.38 -22.73
CA THR A 236 33.92 -10.02 -23.20
C THR A 236 33.10 -10.87 -24.18
N HIS A 237 31.79 -11.02 -23.91
CA HIS A 237 30.64 -10.38 -24.60
C HIS A 237 29.32 -10.90 -23.95
N GLU A 238 28.44 -10.04 -23.43
CA GLU A 238 27.21 -9.53 -24.09
C GLU A 238 26.46 -10.54 -24.97
N THR A 239 25.23 -10.88 -24.60
CA THR A 239 24.12 -10.96 -25.56
C THR A 239 22.75 -10.88 -24.87
N SER A 240 21.98 -9.91 -25.34
CA SER A 240 20.53 -9.80 -25.28
C SER A 240 19.83 -10.88 -26.13
N VAL A 241 18.72 -11.41 -25.64
CA VAL A 241 17.45 -11.58 -26.39
C VAL A 241 16.31 -11.29 -25.43
#